data_AF-A0A7V6Q3F4-F1
#
_entry.id   AF-A0A7V6Q3F4-F1
#
_cell.length_a   1.000
_cell.length_b   1.000
_cell.length_c   1.000
_cell.angle_alpha   90.00
_cell.angle_beta   90.00
_cell.angle_gamma   90.00
#
_symmetry.space_group_name_H-M   'P 1'
#
loop_
_entity.id
_entity.type
_entity.pdbx_description
1 polymer ?
#
loop_
_entity_poly.entity_id
_entity_poly.type
_entity_poly.pdbx_seq_one_letter_code
_entity_poly.pdbx_strand_id
1 'polypeptide(L)' 'MARIFWVVCPKCEKKFYASKDDFRHKKQCKLLCPFCGERFIDEEAKEIIEEQG' A
#
# COMPACT_ATOMS: atom_id res chain seq x y z
N MET A 1 7.49 4.67 15.55
CA MET A 1 8.31 4.40 14.34
C MET A 1 7.36 3.98 13.24
N ALA A 2 7.23 4.78 12.18
CA ALA A 2 6.35 4.44 11.07
C ALA A 2 6.89 3.18 10.38
N ARG A 3 6.20 2.05 10.52
CA ARG A 3 6.52 0.85 9.74
C ARG A 3 6.11 1.15 8.30
N ILE A 4 7.05 1.38 7.41
CA ILE A 4 6.76 1.49 5.97
C ILE A 4 6.80 0.10 5.34
N PHE A 5 5.93 -0.15 4.38
CA PHE A 5 5.92 -1.35 3.55
C PHE A 5 5.83 -0.92 2.08
N TRP A 6 6.32 -1.76 1.19
CA TRP A 6 6.18 -1.52 -0.23
C TRP A 6 4.92 -2.20 -0.75
N VAL A 7 4.27 -1.55 -1.71
CA VAL A 7 3.07 -2.04 -2.36
C VAL A 7 3.15 -1.82 -3.86
N VAL A 8 2.66 -2.78 -4.62
CA VAL A 8 2.56 -2.73 -6.08
C VAL A 8 1.12 -2.46 -6.48
N CYS A 9 0.91 -1.38 -7.23
CA CYS A 9 -0.42 -1.00 -7.70
C CYS A 9 -0.98 -2.06 -8.67
N PRO A 10 -2.22 -2.55 -8.48
CA PRO A 10 -2.82 -3.53 -9.39
C PRO A 10 -3.14 -2.96 -10.78
N LYS A 11 -3.27 -1.63 -10.90
CA LYS A 11 -3.62 -0.96 -12.16
C LYS A 11 -2.43 -0.61 -13.03
N CYS A 12 -1.43 0.05 -12.44
CA CYS A 12 -0.28 0.57 -13.19
C CYS A 12 1.01 -0.19 -12.89
N GLU A 13 0.96 -1.20 -12.02
CA GLU A 13 2.07 -2.11 -11.68
C GLU A 13 3.31 -1.40 -11.13
N LYS A 14 3.13 -0.15 -10.69
CA LYS A 14 4.20 0.63 -10.08
C LYS A 14 4.28 0.36 -8.59
N LYS A 15 5.52 0.25 -8.12
CA LYS A 15 5.86 0.03 -6.72
C LYS A 15 6.02 1.37 -5.99
N PHE A 16 5.40 1.49 -4.82
CA PHE A 16 5.53 2.65 -3.92
C PHE A 16 5.54 2.21 -2.46
N TYR A 17 5.98 3.07 -1.55
CA TYR A 17 5.99 2.80 -0.12
C TYR A 17 4.75 3.41 0.55
N ALA A 18 4.20 2.71 1.55
CA ALA A 18 3.06 3.12 2.35
C ALA A 18 3.33 2.84 3.84
N SER A 19 2.81 3.67 4.74
CA SER A 19 3.08 3.57 6.18
C SER A 19 2.00 2.77 6.90
N LYS A 20 2.33 1.58 7.42
CA LYS A 20 1.45 0.67 8.19
C LYS A 20 0.69 1.34 9.35
N ASP A 21 1.26 2.39 9.93
CA ASP A 21 0.65 3.13 11.04
C ASP A 21 -0.67 3.82 10.63
N ASP A 22 -0.78 4.23 9.37
CA ASP A 22 -2.01 4.80 8.80
C ASP A 22 -3.08 3.74 8.48
N PHE A 23 -2.69 2.47 8.39
CA PHE A 23 -3.53 1.37 7.89
C PHE A 23 -3.94 0.35 8.96
N ARG A 24 -3.15 0.13 10.01
CA ARG A 24 -3.43 -0.93 10.98
C ARG A 24 -4.73 -0.62 11.73
N HIS A 25 -5.77 -1.42 11.48
CA HIS A 25 -7.11 -1.42 12.11
C HIS A 25 -8.21 -0.53 11.51
N LYS A 26 -7.97 0.22 10.41
CA LYS A 26 -9.05 0.90 9.70
C LYS A 26 -9.38 0.18 8.39
N LYS A 27 -10.41 -0.69 8.43
CA LYS A 27 -11.05 -1.37 7.28
C LYS A 27 -11.49 -0.46 6.11
N GLN A 28 -11.26 0.86 6.19
CA GLN A 28 -11.65 1.85 5.20
C GLN A 28 -10.47 2.65 4.61
N CYS A 29 -9.22 2.38 5.02
CA CYS A 29 -8.06 3.07 4.45
C CYS A 29 -7.67 2.43 3.11
N LYS A 30 -8.03 3.10 2.01
CA LYS A 30 -7.56 2.75 0.65
C LYS A 30 -6.20 3.39 0.39
N LEU A 31 -5.25 2.62 -0.12
CA LEU A 31 -4.00 3.10 -0.69
C LEU A 31 -4.30 3.91 -1.96
N LEU A 32 -3.76 5.12 -2.03
CA LEU A 32 -3.78 5.93 -3.23
C LEU A 32 -2.47 5.71 -3.99
N CYS A 33 -2.54 5.20 -5.21
CA CYS A 33 -1.39 5.12 -6.08
C CYS A 33 -0.97 6.54 -6.50
N PRO A 34 0.25 7.01 -6.19
CA PRO A 34 0.72 8.33 -6.61
C PRO A 34 0.97 8.44 -8.12
N PHE A 35 0.99 7.32 -8.84
CA PHE A 35 1.30 7.28 -10.26
C PHE A 35 0.07 7.31 -11.16
N CYS A 36 -0.98 6.56 -10.81
CA CYS A 36 -2.20 6.48 -11.60
C CYS A 36 -3.43 7.05 -10.87
N GLY A 37 -3.32 7.38 -9.58
CA GLY A 37 -4.42 7.88 -8.77
C GLY A 37 -5.42 6.82 -8.32
N GLU A 38 -5.15 5.53 -8.57
CA GLU A 38 -6.05 4.44 -8.19
C GLU A 38 -6.12 4.28 -6.67
N ARG A 39 -7.33 4.04 -6.14
CA ARG A 39 -7.58 3.83 -4.72
C ARG A 39 -7.98 2.39 -4.45
N PHE A 40 -7.09 1.63 -3.83
CA PHE A 40 -7.27 0.18 -3.61
C PHE A 40 -6.88 -0.21 -2.17
N ILE A 41 -7.46 -1.28 -1.62
CA ILE A 41 -7.03 -1.80 -0.31
C ILE A 41 -5.78 -2.67 -0.44
N ASP A 42 -5.14 -3.00 0.68
CA ASP A 42 -3.98 -3.89 0.69
C ASP A 42 -4.30 -5.27 0.08
N GLU A 43 -5.50 -5.81 0.32
CA GLU A 43 -5.96 -7.07 -0.30
C GLU A 43 -6.09 -6.99 -1.84
N GLU A 44 -6.32 -5.78 -2.38
CA GLU A 44 -6.39 -5.54 -3.82
C GLU A 44 -5.01 -5.25 -4.42
N ALA A 45 -3.99 -5.06 -3.59
CA ALA A 45 -2.63 -4.85 -4.07
C ALA A 45 -2.14 -6.07 -4.85
N LYS A 46 -1.38 -5.83 -5.92
CA LYS A 46 -0.78 -6.92 -6.70
C LYS A 46 0.28 -7.67 -5.89
N GLU A 47 1.03 -6.93 -5.08
CA GLU A 47 2.07 -7.47 -4.21
C GLU A 47 2.32 -6.50 -3.05
N ILE A 48 2.55 -7.06 -1.86
CA ILE A 48 2.95 -6.32 -0.66
C ILE A 48 4.30 -6.90 -0.22
N ILE A 49 5.30 -6.03 -0.09
CA ILE A 49 6.64 -6.41 0.36
C ILE A 49 6.86 -5.73 1.71
N GLU A 50 6.77 -6.54 2.76
CA GLU A 50 7.12 -6.12 4.11
C GLU A 50 8.60 -6.40 4.32
N GLU A 51 9.40 -5.36 4.55
CA GLU A 51 10.78 -5.57 5.01
C GLU A 51 10.71 -6.09 6.45
N GLN A 52 10.78 -7.41 6.61
CA GLN A 52 10.99 -8.06 7.90
C GLN A 52 12.46 -7.85 8.27
N GLY A 53 12.71 -6.83 9.09
CA GLY A 53 13.94 -6.69 9.87
C GLY A 53 13.87 -7.53 11.13
#